data_AF-A0A1A8GG81-F1
#
_entry.id   AF-A0A1A8GG81-F1
#
_cell.length_a   1.000
_cell.length_b   1.000
_cell.length_c   1.000
_cell.angle_alpha   90.00
_cell.angle_beta   90.00
_cell.angle_gamma   90.00
#
_symmetry.space_group_name_H-M   'P 1'
#
loop_
_entity.id
_entity.type
_entity.pdbx_description
1 polymer ?
#
loop_
_entity_poly.entity_id
_entity_poly.type
_entity_poly.pdbx_seq_one_letter_code
_entity_poly.pdbx_strand_id
1 'polypeptide(L)'
;GVTLTDWHGKTWKPGSSTPCAHPNSRFCAPAAQCPIIDPHWESEEGVPIDAIIFGGRRPEGVPLVYESFNWQHGVFVGAAMRSE
;
A
#
# COMPACT_ATOMS: atom_id res chain seq x y z
N GLY A 1 3.67 -34.99 -0.17
CA GLY A 1 4.25 -33.65 -0.42
C GLY A 1 3.12 -32.67 -0.61
N VAL A 2 3.33 -31.38 -0.33
CA VAL A 2 2.31 -30.34 -0.54
C VAL A 2 2.22 -30.02 -2.04
N THR A 3 1.01 -30.04 -2.59
CA THR A 3 0.70 -29.63 -3.97
C THR A 3 0.03 -28.27 -3.96
N LEU A 4 0.43 -27.37 -4.86
CA LEU A 4 -0.16 -26.04 -4.99
C LEU A 4 -0.96 -25.95 -6.29
N THR A 5 -1.99 -25.12 -6.29
CA THR A 5 -2.83 -24.82 -7.45
C THR A 5 -2.76 -23.32 -7.71
N ASP A 6 -2.49 -22.93 -8.96
CA ASP A 6 -2.45 -21.52 -9.34
C ASP A 6 -3.86 -20.92 -9.47
N TRP A 7 -3.91 -19.60 -9.66
CA TRP A 7 -5.13 -18.84 -9.86
C TRP A 7 -5.89 -19.18 -11.16
N HIS A 8 -5.32 -19.99 -12.06
CA HIS A 8 -5.99 -20.55 -13.23
C HIS A 8 -6.54 -21.97 -12.96
N GLY A 9 -6.36 -22.52 -11.77
CA GLY A 9 -6.79 -23.88 -11.42
C GLY A 9 -5.81 -24.98 -11.86
N LYS A 10 -4.56 -24.65 -12.21
CA LYS A 10 -3.54 -25.61 -12.68
C LYS A 10 -2.57 -25.96 -11.56
N THR A 11 -1.98 -27.15 -11.61
CA THR A 11 -0.90 -27.54 -10.68
C THR A 11 0.29 -26.59 -10.82
N TRP A 12 0.74 -26.05 -9.69
CA TRP A 12 1.86 -25.12 -9.60
C TRP A 12 2.93 -25.63 -8.63
N LYS A 13 4.18 -25.22 -8.87
CA LYS A 13 5.31 -25.49 -7.96
C LYS A 13 6.28 -24.29 -7.95
N PRO A 14 7.04 -24.08 -6.87
CA PRO A 14 8.12 -23.11 -6.86
C PRO A 14 9.07 -23.35 -8.05
N GLY A 15 9.40 -22.27 -8.77
CA GLY A 15 10.20 -22.32 -10.00
C GLY A 15 9.41 -22.50 -11.30
N SER A 16 8.08 -22.62 -11.26
CA SER A 16 7.23 -22.48 -12.46
C SER A 16 7.42 -21.10 -13.12
N SER A 17 7.23 -21.04 -14.45
CA SER A 17 7.40 -19.82 -15.24
C SER A 17 6.36 -18.73 -14.97
N THR A 18 5.23 -19.08 -14.36
CA THR A 18 4.13 -18.17 -14.02
C THR A 18 3.98 -18.03 -12.51
N PRO A 19 3.44 -16.90 -12.00
CA PRO A 19 3.17 -16.75 -10.57
C PRO A 19 1.99 -17.63 -10.12
N CYS A 20 2.04 -18.08 -8.85
CA CYS A 20 0.97 -18.90 -8.26
C CYS A 20 -0.35 -18.11 -8.10
N ALA A 21 -0.27 -16.81 -7.82
CA ALA A 21 -1.42 -15.93 -7.67
C ALA A 21 -1.37 -14.80 -8.72
N HIS A 22 -2.53 -14.24 -9.06
CA HIS A 22 -2.60 -13.07 -9.93
C HIS A 22 -1.81 -11.89 -9.30
N PRO A 23 -1.08 -11.06 -10.07
CA PRO A 23 -0.26 -9.95 -9.53
C PRO A 23 -1.04 -8.92 -8.71
N ASN A 24 -2.35 -8.82 -8.91
CA ASN A 24 -3.27 -7.96 -8.15
C ASN A 24 -4.33 -8.74 -7.36
N SER A 25 -4.04 -10.00 -6.98
CA SER A 25 -4.91 -10.80 -6.10
C SER A 25 -5.07 -10.12 -4.72
N ARG A 26 -6.20 -10.36 -4.05
CA ARG A 26 -6.61 -9.61 -2.84
C ARG A 26 -7.06 -10.56 -1.74
N PHE A 27 -6.94 -10.10 -0.50
CA PHE A 27 -7.65 -10.65 0.66
C PHE A 27 -8.85 -9.75 0.98
N CYS A 28 -9.86 -10.31 1.64
CA CYS A 28 -10.97 -9.56 2.23
C CYS A 28 -11.09 -10.01 3.68
N ALA A 29 -10.77 -9.13 4.62
CA ALA A 29 -10.72 -9.43 6.05
C ALA A 29 -11.37 -8.28 6.84
N PRO A 30 -12.08 -8.58 7.94
CA PRO A 30 -12.65 -7.55 8.81
C PRO A 30 -11.57 -6.66 9.43
N ALA A 31 -11.76 -5.34 9.39
CA ALA A 31 -10.83 -4.37 9.97
C ALA A 31 -10.58 -4.62 11.48
N ALA A 32 -11.63 -4.95 12.23
CA ALA A 32 -11.59 -5.24 13.66
C ALA A 32 -10.70 -6.45 14.05
N GLN A 33 -10.29 -7.29 13.09
CA GLN A 33 -9.35 -8.39 13.35
C GLN A 33 -7.87 -7.96 13.29
N CYS A 34 -7.58 -6.72 12.94
CA CYS A 34 -6.23 -6.19 13.03
C CYS A 34 -5.81 -6.04 14.51
N PRO A 35 -4.71 -6.68 14.97
CA PRO A 35 -4.31 -6.69 16.38
C PRO A 35 -3.87 -5.32 16.91
N ILE A 36 -3.72 -4.35 16.02
CA ILE A 36 -3.30 -2.97 16.29
C ILE A 36 -4.30 -1.96 15.69
N ILE A 37 -5.57 -2.36 15.52
CA ILE A 37 -6.61 -1.42 15.10
C ILE A 37 -6.69 -0.27 16.10
N ASP A 38 -6.74 0.97 15.60
CA ASP A 38 -6.80 2.14 16.47
C ASP A 38 -8.12 2.15 17.27
N PRO A 39 -8.13 2.47 18.57
CA PRO A 39 -9.36 2.52 19.35
C PRO A 39 -10.40 3.52 18.83
N HIS A 40 -10.00 4.54 18.07
CA HIS A 40 -10.87 5.55 17.46
C HIS A 40 -11.14 5.30 15.97
N TRP A 41 -10.86 4.10 15.43
CA TRP A 41 -11.03 3.83 13.99
C TRP A 41 -12.47 3.98 13.47
N GLU A 42 -13.48 3.88 14.36
CA GLU A 42 -14.92 4.07 14.09
C GLU A 42 -15.51 5.29 14.80
N SER A 43 -14.66 6.16 15.37
CA SER A 43 -15.07 7.40 16.02
C SER A 43 -15.85 8.31 15.04
N GLU A 44 -17.03 8.79 15.45
CA GLU A 44 -17.87 9.68 14.63
C GLU A 44 -17.23 11.07 14.44
N GLU A 45 -16.50 11.53 15.45
CA GLU A 45 -15.74 12.79 15.40
C GLU A 45 -14.46 12.70 14.53
N GLY A 46 -14.03 11.48 14.19
CA GLY A 46 -12.81 11.22 13.45
C GLY A 46 -11.54 11.45 14.27
N VAL A 47 -10.39 11.46 13.59
CA VAL A 47 -9.08 11.70 14.22
C VAL A 47 -8.46 13.01 13.70
N PRO A 48 -7.82 13.81 14.56
CA PRO A 48 -7.10 15.00 14.12
C PRO A 48 -5.94 14.62 13.20
N ILE A 49 -5.78 15.35 12.08
CA ILE A 49 -4.71 15.14 11.11
C ILE A 49 -3.65 16.24 11.27
N ASP A 50 -2.49 15.87 11.80
CA ASP A 50 -1.37 16.81 12.00
C ASP A 50 -0.40 16.86 10.80
N ALA A 51 -0.37 15.82 9.97
CA ALA A 51 0.53 15.72 8.82
C ALA A 51 -0.11 15.00 7.64
N ILE A 52 0.27 15.40 6.42
CA ILE A 52 -0.08 14.73 5.17
C ILE A 52 1.22 14.26 4.50
N ILE A 53 1.31 12.97 4.21
CA ILE A 53 2.51 12.35 3.60
C ILE A 53 2.21 12.02 2.14
N PHE A 54 3.02 12.56 1.22
CA PHE A 54 3.02 12.18 -0.19
C PHE A 54 4.19 11.25 -0.50
N GLY A 55 3.98 10.27 -1.39
CA GLY A 55 5.02 9.32 -1.77
C GLY A 55 4.61 8.42 -2.92
N GLY A 56 5.60 7.91 -3.64
CA GLY A 56 5.43 6.98 -4.77
C GLY A 56 6.73 6.22 -5.02
N ARG A 57 6.71 5.23 -5.92
CA ARG A 57 7.91 4.46 -6.26
C ARG A 57 8.84 5.33 -7.12
N ARG A 58 10.00 5.69 -6.56
CA ARG A 58 11.04 6.52 -7.22
C ARG A 58 12.39 5.80 -7.08
N PRO A 59 12.89 5.14 -8.14
CA PRO A 59 14.14 4.37 -8.03
C PRO A 59 15.38 5.25 -7.85
N GLU A 60 15.33 6.50 -8.33
CA GLU A 60 16.47 7.40 -8.33
C GLU A 60 16.05 8.87 -8.07
N GLY A 61 16.99 9.66 -7.54
CA GLY A 61 16.96 11.12 -7.51
C GLY A 61 16.11 11.79 -6.42
N VAL A 62 15.09 11.13 -5.88
CA VAL A 62 14.27 11.69 -4.77
C VAL A 62 14.80 11.16 -3.43
N PRO A 63 15.04 12.02 -2.42
CA PRO A 63 15.50 11.58 -1.11
C PRO A 63 14.43 10.76 -0.37
N LEU A 64 14.82 10.07 0.70
CA LEU A 64 13.92 9.25 1.51
C LEU A 64 12.73 10.05 2.06
N VAL A 65 12.99 11.26 2.58
CA VAL A 65 11.97 12.17 3.12
C VAL A 65 12.44 13.61 3.00
N TYR A 66 11.51 14.52 2.72
CA TYR A 66 11.69 15.97 2.83
C TYR A 66 10.35 16.62 3.21
N GLU A 67 10.40 17.76 3.88
CA GLU A 67 9.23 18.53 4.29
C GLU A 67 8.95 19.68 3.32
N SER A 68 7.68 19.95 3.03
CA SER A 68 7.31 21.10 2.23
C SER A 68 7.48 22.41 3.01
N PHE A 69 8.15 23.40 2.43
CA PHE A 69 8.36 24.71 3.05
C PHE A 69 7.10 25.45 3.54
N ASN A 70 5.94 25.21 2.93
CA ASN A 70 4.65 25.78 3.28
C ASN A 70 3.51 25.02 2.60
N TRP A 71 2.27 25.44 2.86
CA TRP A 71 1.06 24.82 2.31
C TRP A 71 1.02 24.81 0.78
N GLN A 72 1.30 25.94 0.12
CA GLN A 72 1.27 26.03 -1.35
C GLN A 72 2.30 25.12 -1.99
N HIS A 73 3.50 25.04 -1.40
CA HIS A 73 4.54 24.10 -1.81
C HIS A 73 4.10 22.64 -1.57
N GLY A 74 3.42 22.34 -0.46
CA GLY A 74 2.85 21.02 -0.19
C GLY A 74 1.81 20.60 -1.24
N VAL A 75 0.91 21.50 -1.64
CA VAL A 75 -0.03 21.26 -2.75
C VAL A 75 0.71 20.97 -4.05
N PHE A 76 1.76 21.73 -4.35
CA PHE A 76 2.61 21.49 -5.52
C PHE A 76 3.33 20.13 -5.45
N VAL A 77 3.88 19.75 -4.30
CA VAL A 77 4.52 18.44 -4.07
C VAL A 77 3.52 17.30 -4.35
N GLY A 78 2.30 17.41 -3.84
CA GLY A 78 1.23 16.45 -4.11
C GLY A 78 0.86 16.38 -5.60
N ALA A 79 0.73 17.53 -6.27
CA ALA A 79 0.43 17.59 -7.70
C ALA A 79 1.57 17.04 -8.58
N ALA A 80 2.82 17.07 -8.12
CA ALA A 80 4.01 16.60 -8.83
C ALA A 80 4.33 15.11 -8.60
N MET A 81 3.47 14.37 -7.87
CA MET A 81 3.69 12.96 -7.56
C MET A 81 3.81 12.10 -8.84
N ARG A 82 4.76 11.15 -8.79
CA ARG A 82 4.97 10.13 -9.81
C ARG A 82 5.22 8.79 -9.12
N SER A 83 4.75 7.69 -9.71
CA SER A 83 5.07 6.33 -9.30
C SER A 83 5.21 5.47 -10.55
N GLU A 84 6.18 4.56 -10.53
CA GLU A 84 6.15 3.35 -11.33
C GLU A 84 5.11 2.35 -10.78
#